data_AF-A0A2R3Z710-F1
#
_entry.id   AF-A0A2R3Z710-F1
#
_cell.length_a   1.000
_cell.length_b   1.000
_cell.length_c   1.000
_cell.angle_alpha   90.00
_cell.angle_beta   90.00
_cell.angle_gamma   90.00
#
_symmetry.space_group_name_H-M   'P 1'
#
loop_
_entity.id
_entity.type
_entity.pdbx_description
1 polymer ?
#
loop_
_entity_poly.entity_id
_entity_poly.type
_entity_poly.pdbx_seq_one_letter_code
_entity_poly.pdbx_strand_id
1 'polypeptide(L)'
;MYYNKNLVQNINDWYIRVQNSTLDNFQFDLKFLLKNIEDNATIKGIITEAEKKYFLNEQELKKLDDDLQFQFYEIGTESLEHRASICYQVTKYLAKKYNFNIHRLTHFYFGNYHENQKRICSDLILPFLQFIADSLENHNSIVYLLEKYKKRTEWFTAEKLLNQYTSQNKNYEDSLEDDLRMFLFDQGIDYPFSTPKSKSGRADIVGNINTSDPLIIEIKIFDRQKKYGKHRISEGFTQIRQYTENYNKTQGFLVIFNFDKAQINLDLNGNKGFYPPMLTINHKNYYFIVIDVAERKSASKIGKSDMISVTQEDLIQ
;
A
#
# COMPACT_ATOMS: atom_id res chain seq x y z
N MET A 1 -11.38 -6.30 9.65
CA MET A 1 -11.04 -4.85 9.71
C MET A 1 -9.85 -4.64 8.79
N TYR A 2 -9.82 -3.60 7.95
CA TYR A 2 -8.69 -3.38 7.03
C TYR A 2 -7.44 -2.95 7.81
N TYR A 3 -6.29 -3.55 7.49
CA TYR A 3 -5.01 -3.30 8.15
C TYR A 3 -4.63 -1.81 8.13
N ASN A 4 -4.75 -1.15 6.98
CA ASN A 4 -4.35 0.25 6.83
C ASN A 4 -5.26 1.21 7.61
N LYS A 5 -6.54 0.87 7.84
CA LYS A 5 -7.44 1.69 8.68
C LYS A 5 -6.92 1.83 10.11
N ASN A 6 -6.36 0.74 10.67
CA ASN A 6 -5.73 0.79 11.98
C ASN A 6 -4.46 1.66 11.98
N LEU A 7 -3.70 1.64 10.88
CA LEU A 7 -2.51 2.48 10.73
C LEU A 7 -2.84 3.97 10.67
N VAL A 8 -3.88 4.36 9.94
CA VAL A 8 -4.34 5.77 9.90
C VAL A 8 -4.75 6.24 11.29
N GLN A 9 -5.51 5.43 12.04
CA GLN A 9 -5.86 5.77 13.42
C GLN A 9 -4.62 5.92 14.30
N ASN A 10 -3.67 4.98 14.20
CA ASN A 10 -2.43 5.04 14.97
C ASN A 10 -1.63 6.31 14.66
N ILE A 11 -1.53 6.71 13.38
CA ILE A 11 -0.85 7.95 12.96
C ILE A 11 -1.48 9.18 13.62
N ASN A 12 -2.81 9.25 13.62
CA ASN A 12 -3.54 10.34 14.28
C ASN A 12 -3.27 10.35 15.79
N ASP A 13 -3.30 9.18 16.44
CA ASP A 13 -3.03 9.06 17.88
C ASP A 13 -1.59 9.47 18.22
N TRP A 14 -0.61 9.13 17.38
CA TRP A 14 0.78 9.54 17.56
C TRP A 14 0.96 11.05 17.35
N TYR A 15 0.29 11.63 16.35
CA TYR A 15 0.32 13.08 16.12
C TYR A 15 -0.27 13.85 17.31
N ILE A 16 -1.47 13.45 17.77
CA ILE A 16 -2.15 14.06 18.90
C ILE A 16 -1.27 14.02 20.16
N ARG A 17 -0.53 12.91 20.36
CA ARG A 17 0.41 12.79 21.48
C ARG A 17 1.51 13.85 21.42
N VAL A 18 2.15 14.03 20.27
CA VAL A 18 3.22 15.05 20.12
C VAL A 18 2.63 16.46 20.24
N GLN A 19 1.46 16.70 19.64
CA GLN A 19 0.79 18.00 19.65
C GLN A 19 0.37 18.44 21.06
N ASN A 20 -0.02 17.50 21.91
CA ASN A 20 -0.45 17.76 23.29
C ASN A 20 0.65 17.49 24.33
N SER A 21 1.88 17.24 23.88
CA SER A 21 2.99 16.97 24.80
C SER A 21 3.33 18.21 25.62
N THR A 22 3.83 18.00 26.84
CA THR A 22 4.39 19.07 27.66
C THR A 22 5.83 19.37 27.22
N LEU A 23 6.39 20.50 27.69
CA LEU A 23 7.77 20.89 27.42
C LEU A 23 8.76 19.74 27.68
N ASP A 24 8.60 19.04 28.81
CA ASP A 24 9.50 17.95 29.22
C ASP A 24 9.25 16.64 28.45
N ASN A 25 8.02 16.42 27.98
CA ASN A 25 7.62 15.18 27.31
C ASN A 25 7.81 15.22 25.79
N PHE A 26 7.86 16.40 25.18
CA PHE A 26 7.93 16.56 23.73
C PHE A 26 9.05 15.72 23.07
N GLN A 27 10.23 15.68 23.68
CA GLN A 27 11.36 14.90 23.15
C GLN A 27 11.06 13.39 23.09
N PHE A 28 10.35 12.86 24.09
CA PHE A 28 10.01 11.44 24.17
C PHE A 28 8.90 11.10 23.20
N ASP A 29 7.89 11.96 23.10
CA ASP A 29 6.77 11.77 22.19
C ASP A 29 7.21 11.87 20.72
N LEU A 30 8.07 12.83 20.37
CA LEU A 30 8.66 12.92 19.03
C LEU A 30 9.52 11.69 18.72
N LYS A 31 10.33 11.23 19.68
CA LYS A 31 11.13 10.02 19.53
C LYS A 31 10.26 8.79 19.30
N PHE A 32 9.16 8.67 20.05
CA PHE A 32 8.20 7.58 19.89
C PHE A 32 7.51 7.63 18.52
N LEU A 33 7.08 8.80 18.07
CA LEU A 33 6.50 9.01 16.75
C LEU A 33 7.44 8.52 15.64
N LEU A 34 8.68 9.02 15.60
CA LEU A 34 9.65 8.65 14.57
C LEU A 34 10.02 7.17 14.63
N LYS A 35 10.14 6.60 15.84
CA LYS A 35 10.38 5.16 16.02
C LYS A 35 9.22 4.32 15.46
N ASN A 36 7.97 4.71 15.71
CA ASN A 36 6.82 3.96 15.21
C ASN A 36 6.71 3.99 13.67
N ILE A 37 7.07 5.12 13.06
CA ILE A 37 7.16 5.23 11.59
C ILE A 37 8.22 4.25 11.06
N GLU A 38 9.40 4.22 11.68
CA GLU A 38 10.52 3.38 11.24
C GLU A 38 10.31 1.87 11.51
N ASP A 39 9.60 1.52 12.57
CA ASP A 39 9.31 0.13 12.94
C ASP A 39 8.16 -0.47 12.14
N ASN A 40 7.24 0.35 11.63
CA ASN A 40 6.14 -0.13 10.81
C ASN A 40 6.55 -0.20 9.34
N ALA A 41 6.69 -1.42 8.82
CA ALA A 41 7.19 -1.63 7.46
C ALA A 41 6.35 -0.95 6.36
N THR A 42 5.03 -0.88 6.51
CA THR A 42 4.15 -0.22 5.53
C THR A 42 4.33 1.29 5.53
N ILE A 43 4.27 1.91 6.71
CA ILE A 43 4.43 3.36 6.88
C ILE A 43 5.83 3.79 6.42
N LYS A 44 6.86 3.05 6.84
CA LYS A 44 8.23 3.25 6.40
C LYS A 44 8.36 3.18 4.88
N GLY A 45 7.74 2.18 4.24
CA GLY A 45 7.77 2.03 2.79
C GLY A 45 7.26 3.28 2.07
N ILE A 46 6.10 3.79 2.49
CA ILE A 46 5.49 5.00 1.92
C ILE A 46 6.45 6.19 2.00
N ILE A 47 6.97 6.49 3.19
CA ILE A 47 7.80 7.68 3.35
C ILE A 47 9.20 7.52 2.74
N THR A 48 9.78 6.31 2.77
CA THR A 48 11.10 6.04 2.17
C THR A 48 11.07 6.16 0.64
N GLU A 49 9.96 5.83 -0.03
CA GLU A 49 9.85 6.09 -1.47
C GLU A 49 9.85 7.59 -1.80
N ALA A 50 9.16 8.40 -1.00
CA ALA A 50 9.20 9.85 -1.13
C ALA A 50 10.61 10.42 -0.79
N GLU A 51 11.29 9.88 0.22
CA GLU A 51 12.69 10.23 0.56
C GLU A 51 13.64 9.93 -0.61
N LYS A 52 13.52 8.77 -1.27
CA LYS A 52 14.38 8.42 -2.41
C LYS A 52 14.18 9.37 -3.60
N LYS A 53 12.94 9.77 -3.85
CA LYS A 53 12.58 10.65 -4.96
C LYS A 53 13.05 12.09 -4.76
N TYR A 54 12.94 12.59 -3.53
CA TYR A 54 13.33 13.96 -3.15
C TYR A 54 14.41 13.94 -2.08
N PHE A 55 15.50 13.20 -2.35
CA PHE A 55 16.58 12.99 -1.39
C PHE A 55 17.32 14.30 -1.09
N LEU A 56 17.55 14.56 0.19
CA LEU A 56 18.42 15.63 0.65
C LEU A 56 19.71 15.07 1.23
N ASN A 57 20.83 15.59 0.74
CA ASN A 57 22.13 15.30 1.33
C ASN A 57 22.36 16.13 2.62
N GLU A 58 23.43 15.80 3.35
CA GLU A 58 23.73 16.45 4.64
C GLU A 58 24.01 17.97 4.52
N GLN A 59 24.58 18.43 3.41
CA GLN A 59 24.83 19.85 3.19
C GLN A 59 23.52 20.62 2.96
N GLU A 60 22.58 20.04 2.21
CA GLU A 60 21.26 20.60 1.98
C GLU A 60 20.45 20.65 3.28
N LEU A 61 20.48 19.58 4.09
CA LEU A 61 19.83 19.54 5.41
C LEU A 61 20.42 20.58 6.37
N LYS A 62 21.74 20.74 6.36
CA LYS A 62 22.41 21.76 7.17
C LYS A 62 22.01 23.17 6.72
N LYS A 63 22.02 23.42 5.41
CA LYS A 63 21.58 24.71 4.86
C LYS A 63 20.14 25.02 5.27
N LEU A 64 19.24 24.03 5.15
CA LEU A 64 17.87 24.19 5.60
C LEU A 64 17.81 24.53 7.09
N ASP A 65 18.52 23.82 7.97
CA ASP A 65 18.58 24.12 9.41
C ASP A 65 19.05 25.55 9.70
N ASP A 66 20.08 26.03 8.99
CA ASP A 66 20.57 27.41 9.09
C ASP A 66 19.49 28.42 8.62
N ASP A 67 18.74 28.09 7.57
CA ASP A 67 17.73 28.95 6.92
C ASP A 67 16.31 28.84 7.54
N LEU A 68 16.07 27.89 8.46
CA LEU A 68 14.74 27.59 9.04
C LEU A 68 14.07 28.80 9.70
N GLN A 69 14.84 29.82 10.11
CA GLN A 69 14.32 31.07 10.68
C GLN A 69 13.51 31.91 9.68
N PHE A 70 13.78 31.81 8.38
CA PHE A 70 13.28 32.76 7.38
C PHE A 70 12.40 32.12 6.30
N GLN A 71 12.56 30.83 6.00
CA GLN A 71 11.99 30.22 4.78
C GLN A 71 11.12 28.98 5.03
N PHE A 72 10.59 28.81 6.24
CA PHE A 72 9.82 27.62 6.60
C PHE A 72 8.64 27.33 5.63
N TYR A 73 7.98 28.38 5.12
CA TYR A 73 6.81 28.25 4.23
C TYR A 73 7.15 27.83 2.79
N GLU A 74 8.43 27.86 2.40
CA GLU A 74 8.89 27.55 1.04
C GLU A 74 9.42 26.11 0.91
N ILE A 75 9.28 25.29 1.96
CA ILE A 75 9.77 23.91 1.96
C ILE A 75 8.86 23.02 1.10
N GLY A 76 9.43 22.44 0.03
CA GLY A 76 8.81 21.41 -0.80
C GLY A 76 7.55 21.86 -1.54
N THR A 77 7.67 22.88 -2.39
CA THR A 77 6.52 23.53 -3.05
C THR A 77 5.97 22.80 -4.27
N GLU A 78 6.66 21.77 -4.77
CA GLU A 78 6.29 21.14 -6.05
C GLU A 78 5.09 20.19 -5.93
N SER A 79 4.93 19.51 -4.79
CA SER A 79 3.83 18.59 -4.54
C SER A 79 3.71 18.27 -3.04
N LEU A 80 2.58 17.68 -2.63
CA LEU A 80 2.41 17.16 -1.26
C LEU A 80 3.45 16.09 -0.90
N GLU A 81 3.79 15.23 -1.86
CA GLU A 81 4.84 14.21 -1.71
C GLU A 81 6.22 14.83 -1.49
N HIS A 82 6.56 15.86 -2.29
CA HIS A 82 7.82 16.59 -2.12
C HIS A 82 7.86 17.24 -0.73
N ARG A 83 6.81 17.98 -0.34
CA ARG A 83 6.72 18.60 0.99
C ARG A 83 6.87 17.57 2.12
N ALA A 84 6.15 16.48 2.06
CA ALA A 84 6.23 15.40 3.04
C ALA A 84 7.66 14.84 3.16
N SER A 85 8.31 14.58 2.03
CA SER A 85 9.67 14.06 1.99
C SER A 85 10.66 15.01 2.69
N ILE A 86 10.65 16.30 2.35
CA ILE A 86 11.57 17.26 2.96
C ILE A 86 11.28 17.43 4.45
N CYS A 87 10.01 17.61 4.82
CA CYS A 87 9.59 17.75 6.21
C CYS A 87 10.03 16.55 7.07
N TYR A 88 9.92 15.32 6.55
CA TYR A 88 10.36 14.12 7.26
C TYR A 88 11.88 14.06 7.43
N GLN A 89 12.64 14.30 6.36
CA GLN A 89 14.11 14.29 6.39
C GLN A 89 14.66 15.38 7.32
N VAL A 90 14.12 16.60 7.26
CA VAL A 90 14.48 17.70 8.17
C VAL A 90 14.12 17.34 9.61
N THR A 91 12.93 16.81 9.86
CA THR A 91 12.53 16.38 11.22
C THR A 91 13.49 15.34 11.78
N LYS A 92 13.90 14.34 11.00
CA LYS A 92 14.90 13.34 11.39
C LYS A 92 16.26 13.96 11.67
N TYR A 93 16.71 14.87 10.80
CA TYR A 93 17.97 15.58 10.95
C TYR A 93 18.00 16.39 12.26
N LEU A 94 17.00 17.25 12.48
CA LEU A 94 16.89 18.08 13.68
C LEU A 94 16.76 17.22 14.94
N ALA A 95 15.93 16.18 14.90
CA ALA A 95 15.76 15.26 16.03
C ALA A 95 17.08 14.59 16.40
N LYS A 96 17.89 14.17 15.42
CA LYS A 96 19.22 13.60 15.67
C LYS A 96 20.21 14.65 16.19
N LYS A 97 20.32 15.79 15.53
CA LYS A 97 21.27 16.86 15.86
C LYS A 97 21.04 17.44 17.25
N TYR A 98 19.78 17.62 17.64
CA TYR A 98 19.39 18.29 18.87
C TYR A 98 18.81 17.33 19.91
N ASN A 99 19.09 16.02 19.78
CA ASN A 99 18.63 14.98 20.70
C ASN A 99 17.13 15.10 21.04
N PHE A 100 16.31 15.24 20.00
CA PHE A 100 14.84 15.39 20.04
C PHE A 100 14.31 16.65 20.75
N ASN A 101 15.18 17.56 21.18
CA ASN A 101 14.81 18.83 21.84
C ASN A 101 14.56 19.97 20.84
N ILE A 102 13.95 19.67 19.69
CA ILE A 102 13.76 20.64 18.59
C ILE A 102 12.83 21.80 18.97
N HIS A 103 11.94 21.60 19.96
CA HIS A 103 11.06 22.64 20.51
C HIS A 103 11.80 23.75 21.27
N ARG A 104 13.08 23.53 21.62
CA ARG A 104 13.93 24.51 22.32
C ARG A 104 14.76 25.35 21.37
N LEU A 105 14.72 25.06 20.07
CA LEU A 105 15.54 25.77 19.10
C LEU A 105 15.03 27.19 18.91
N THR A 106 15.96 28.13 18.91
CA THR A 106 15.68 29.56 18.68
C THR A 106 15.09 29.80 17.29
N HIS A 107 15.37 28.90 16.33
CA HIS A 107 14.78 28.92 14.98
C HIS A 107 13.25 28.90 14.99
N PHE A 108 12.65 28.29 16.03
CA PHE A 108 11.20 28.23 16.19
C PHE A 108 10.67 29.22 17.22
N TYR A 109 11.49 30.14 17.75
CA TYR A 109 11.11 31.01 18.86
C TYR A 109 10.24 32.17 18.38
N PHE A 110 8.94 31.90 18.22
CA PHE A 110 7.92 32.87 17.82
C PHE A 110 7.12 33.41 19.02
N GLY A 111 7.42 32.94 20.23
CA GLY A 111 6.77 33.36 21.46
C GLY A 111 6.91 32.31 22.56
N ASN A 112 5.79 31.81 23.07
CA ASN A 112 5.81 30.81 24.15
C ASN A 112 5.92 29.37 23.61
N TYR A 113 6.20 28.42 24.51
CA TYR A 113 6.36 27.00 24.16
C TYR A 113 5.21 26.44 23.30
N HIS A 114 3.96 26.77 23.62
CA HIS A 114 2.81 26.23 22.88
C HIS A 114 2.76 26.72 21.44
N GLU A 115 3.19 27.95 21.17
CA GLU A 115 3.25 28.48 19.81
C GLU A 115 4.35 27.80 18.99
N ASN A 116 5.53 27.60 19.59
CA ASN A 116 6.65 26.89 18.96
C ASN A 116 6.26 25.43 18.68
N GLN A 117 5.66 24.75 19.66
CA GLN A 117 5.15 23.39 19.51
C GLN A 117 4.14 23.29 18.39
N LYS A 118 3.17 24.21 18.34
CA LYS A 118 2.12 24.22 17.32
C LYS A 118 2.72 24.32 15.93
N ARG A 119 3.68 25.23 15.70
CA ARG A 119 4.37 25.39 14.42
C ARG A 119 5.17 24.16 14.02
N ILE A 120 5.96 23.59 14.93
CA ILE A 120 6.68 22.34 14.66
C ILE A 120 5.68 21.24 14.28
N CYS A 121 4.58 21.12 15.00
CA CYS A 121 3.58 20.11 14.72
C CYS A 121 2.87 20.34 13.38
N SER A 122 2.43 21.57 13.07
CA SER A 122 1.68 21.86 11.84
C SER A 122 2.55 21.92 10.60
N ASP A 123 3.79 22.41 10.73
CA ASP A 123 4.58 22.81 9.57
C ASP A 123 5.71 21.80 9.28
N LEU A 124 6.25 21.10 10.30
CA LEU A 124 7.19 19.99 10.11
C LEU A 124 6.52 18.62 10.16
N ILE A 125 5.72 18.34 11.19
CA ILE A 125 5.29 16.96 11.48
C ILE A 125 4.07 16.56 10.65
N LEU A 126 3.04 17.41 10.67
CA LEU A 126 1.76 17.12 10.04
C LEU A 126 1.88 16.82 8.53
N PRO A 127 2.70 17.53 7.72
CA PRO A 127 2.74 17.30 6.27
C PRO A 127 3.10 15.86 5.90
N PHE A 128 4.11 15.26 6.55
CA PHE A 128 4.48 13.88 6.23
C PHE A 128 3.50 12.86 6.83
N LEU A 129 2.89 13.14 7.97
CA LEU A 129 1.87 12.25 8.54
C LEU A 129 0.60 12.23 7.70
N GLN A 130 0.16 13.40 7.21
CA GLN A 130 -0.98 13.50 6.29
C GLN A 130 -0.69 12.76 4.99
N PHE A 131 0.47 12.98 4.38
CA PHE A 131 0.86 12.24 3.18
C PHE A 131 0.83 10.72 3.39
N ILE A 132 1.35 10.22 4.52
CA ILE A 132 1.29 8.79 4.86
C ILE A 132 -0.16 8.33 5.03
N ALA A 133 -0.99 9.09 5.77
CA ALA A 133 -2.38 8.76 6.00
C ALA A 133 -3.18 8.72 4.68
N ASP A 134 -3.06 9.75 3.85
CA ASP A 134 -3.71 9.84 2.55
C ASP A 134 -3.30 8.66 1.63
N SER A 135 -2.00 8.32 1.63
CA SER A 135 -1.50 7.15 0.89
C SER A 135 -2.15 5.85 1.39
N LEU A 136 -2.25 5.65 2.71
CA LEU A 136 -2.90 4.48 3.30
C LEU A 136 -4.40 4.42 3.01
N GLU A 137 -5.08 5.56 2.93
CA GLU A 137 -6.50 5.65 2.59
C GLU A 137 -6.75 5.31 1.11
N ASN A 138 -5.91 5.80 0.21
CA ASN A 138 -5.94 5.42 -1.20
C ASN A 138 -5.73 3.90 -1.36
N HIS A 139 -4.84 3.30 -0.57
CA HIS A 139 -4.67 1.84 -0.57
C HIS A 139 -5.94 1.11 -0.11
N ASN A 140 -6.63 1.61 0.92
CA ASN A 140 -7.88 1.03 1.41
C ASN A 140 -8.99 1.08 0.34
N SER A 141 -9.06 2.14 -0.46
CA SER A 141 -10.09 2.28 -1.49
C SER A 141 -9.94 1.20 -2.56
N ILE A 142 -8.73 0.91 -3.04
CA ILE A 142 -8.47 -0.16 -4.00
C ILE A 142 -8.81 -1.54 -3.44
N VAL A 143 -8.36 -1.82 -2.21
CA VAL A 143 -8.69 -3.09 -1.53
C VAL A 143 -10.22 -3.26 -1.43
N TYR A 144 -10.94 -2.20 -1.07
CA TYR A 144 -12.40 -2.20 -1.00
C TYR A 144 -13.04 -2.45 -2.38
N LEU A 145 -12.53 -1.84 -3.45
CA LEU A 145 -13.01 -2.08 -4.81
C LEU A 145 -12.80 -3.54 -5.24
N LEU A 146 -11.64 -4.12 -4.95
CA LEU A 146 -11.36 -5.52 -5.27
C LEU A 146 -12.22 -6.49 -4.42
N GLU A 147 -12.51 -6.15 -3.17
CA GLU A 147 -13.47 -6.90 -2.36
C GLU A 147 -14.90 -6.82 -2.92
N LYS A 148 -15.32 -5.61 -3.34
CA LYS A 148 -16.61 -5.40 -3.99
C LYS A 148 -16.71 -6.19 -5.29
N TYR A 149 -15.64 -6.20 -6.08
CA TYR A 149 -15.54 -7.02 -7.28
C TYR A 149 -15.63 -8.52 -6.95
N LYS A 150 -14.87 -9.02 -5.98
CA LYS A 150 -14.97 -10.41 -5.50
C LYS A 150 -16.42 -10.76 -5.18
N LYS A 151 -17.13 -9.96 -4.39
CA LYS A 151 -18.53 -10.21 -4.03
C LYS A 151 -19.46 -10.16 -5.24
N ARG A 152 -19.31 -9.17 -6.12
CA ARG A 152 -20.07 -9.07 -7.38
C ARG A 152 -19.91 -10.36 -8.18
N THR A 153 -18.67 -10.82 -8.31
CA THR A 153 -18.33 -11.98 -9.11
C THR A 153 -18.90 -13.25 -8.50
N GLU A 154 -18.60 -13.52 -7.24
CA GLU A 154 -19.05 -14.74 -6.55
C GLU A 154 -20.57 -14.85 -6.44
N TRP A 155 -21.29 -13.73 -6.38
CA TRP A 155 -22.75 -13.74 -6.20
C TRP A 155 -23.53 -13.68 -7.50
N PHE A 156 -23.03 -12.98 -8.53
CA PHE A 156 -23.84 -12.63 -9.69
C PHE A 156 -23.24 -13.05 -11.03
N THR A 157 -21.91 -13.08 -11.17
CA THR A 157 -21.28 -13.33 -12.49
C THR A 157 -20.47 -14.61 -12.56
N ALA A 158 -20.31 -15.35 -11.46
CA ALA A 158 -19.52 -16.58 -11.40
C ALA A 158 -19.95 -17.60 -12.46
N GLU A 159 -21.26 -17.84 -12.62
CA GLU A 159 -21.77 -18.78 -13.64
C GLU A 159 -21.44 -18.32 -15.06
N LYS A 160 -21.60 -17.02 -15.35
CA LYS A 160 -21.24 -16.44 -16.65
C LYS A 160 -19.75 -16.63 -16.94
N LEU A 161 -18.88 -16.28 -15.99
CA LEU A 161 -17.43 -16.42 -16.15
C LEU A 161 -17.00 -17.89 -16.26
N LEU A 162 -17.64 -18.79 -15.51
CA LEU A 162 -17.42 -20.23 -15.60
C LEU A 162 -17.80 -20.77 -16.97
N ASN A 163 -18.95 -20.37 -17.51
CA ASN A 163 -19.39 -20.76 -18.85
C ASN A 163 -18.43 -20.23 -19.93
N GLN A 164 -17.92 -19.00 -19.80
CA GLN A 164 -16.91 -18.46 -20.70
C GLN A 164 -15.59 -19.25 -20.61
N TYR A 165 -15.12 -19.53 -19.40
CA TYR A 165 -13.87 -20.27 -19.15
C TYR A 165 -13.91 -21.73 -19.63
N THR A 166 -15.07 -22.37 -19.58
CA THR A 166 -15.26 -23.76 -20.05
C THR A 166 -15.50 -23.85 -21.55
N SER A 167 -16.13 -22.84 -22.17
CA SER A 167 -16.42 -22.83 -23.61
C SER A 167 -15.24 -22.37 -24.49
N GLN A 168 -14.31 -21.58 -23.96
CA GLN A 168 -13.16 -21.07 -24.71
C GLN A 168 -11.92 -21.96 -24.56
N ASN A 169 -11.31 -22.32 -25.69
CA ASN A 169 -10.05 -23.09 -25.71
C ASN A 169 -8.79 -22.21 -25.59
N LYS A 170 -8.88 -20.90 -25.82
CA LYS A 170 -7.78 -19.91 -25.73
C LYS A 170 -8.35 -18.54 -25.32
N ASN A 171 -7.53 -17.69 -24.68
CA ASN A 171 -7.80 -16.28 -24.30
C ASN A 171 -8.79 -16.05 -23.14
N TYR A 172 -8.98 -17.03 -22.25
CA TYR A 172 -9.85 -16.84 -21.08
C TYR A 172 -9.25 -15.90 -20.01
N GLU A 173 -7.92 -15.75 -19.95
CA GLU A 173 -7.26 -14.77 -19.06
C GLU A 173 -7.66 -13.34 -19.48
N ASP A 174 -7.61 -13.04 -20.78
CA ASP A 174 -8.03 -11.74 -21.35
C ASP A 174 -9.49 -11.41 -20.97
N SER A 175 -10.39 -12.39 -21.02
CA SER A 175 -11.81 -12.16 -20.66
C SER A 175 -12.01 -11.86 -19.17
N LEU A 176 -11.17 -12.41 -18.28
CA LEU A 176 -11.23 -12.11 -16.85
C LEU A 176 -10.62 -10.75 -16.53
N GLU A 177 -9.54 -10.41 -17.25
CA GLU A 177 -8.92 -9.08 -17.21
C GLU A 177 -9.93 -8.01 -17.64
N ASP A 178 -10.60 -8.21 -18.78
CA ASP A 178 -11.57 -7.26 -19.31
C ASP A 178 -12.77 -7.05 -18.37
N ASP A 179 -13.30 -8.10 -17.72
CA ASP A 179 -14.41 -7.93 -16.75
C ASP A 179 -13.97 -7.14 -15.51
N LEU A 180 -12.76 -7.40 -15.00
CA LEU A 180 -12.20 -6.64 -13.88
C LEU A 180 -11.91 -5.18 -14.28
N ARG A 181 -11.31 -4.95 -15.46
CA ARG A 181 -11.01 -3.61 -15.96
C ARG A 181 -12.29 -2.79 -16.17
N MET A 182 -13.30 -3.38 -16.79
CA MET A 182 -14.60 -2.73 -16.99
C MET A 182 -15.24 -2.37 -15.65
N PHE A 183 -15.21 -3.28 -14.68
CA PHE A 183 -15.67 -2.97 -13.33
C PHE A 183 -14.89 -1.81 -12.70
N LEU A 184 -13.56 -1.83 -12.74
CA LEU A 184 -12.73 -0.76 -12.15
C LEU A 184 -13.02 0.59 -12.80
N PHE A 185 -13.17 0.62 -14.13
CA PHE A 185 -13.57 1.81 -14.88
C PHE A 185 -14.94 2.34 -14.43
N ASP A 186 -15.94 1.46 -14.31
CA ASP A 186 -17.29 1.81 -13.83
C ASP A 186 -17.28 2.31 -12.36
N GLN A 187 -16.26 1.94 -11.58
CA GLN A 187 -16.04 2.44 -10.22
C GLN A 187 -15.21 3.73 -10.16
N GLY A 188 -14.85 4.31 -11.30
CA GLY A 188 -14.12 5.58 -11.39
C GLY A 188 -12.60 5.44 -11.29
N ILE A 189 -12.04 4.24 -11.49
CA ILE A 189 -10.59 4.11 -11.72
C ILE A 189 -10.30 4.52 -13.15
N ASP A 190 -9.53 5.58 -13.31
CA ASP A 190 -9.17 6.10 -14.61
C ASP A 190 -8.19 5.16 -15.32
N TYR A 191 -8.44 4.94 -16.61
CA TYR A 191 -7.49 4.29 -17.52
C TYR A 191 -6.93 2.93 -17.02
N PRO A 192 -7.76 1.94 -16.65
CA PRO A 192 -7.29 0.60 -16.30
C PRO A 192 -6.90 -0.12 -17.59
N PHE A 193 -5.72 0.17 -18.12
CA PHE A 193 -5.20 -0.43 -19.34
C PHE A 193 -4.24 -1.57 -19.02
N SER A 194 -4.16 -2.56 -19.91
CA SER A 194 -2.98 -3.42 -19.98
C SER A 194 -1.78 -2.60 -20.49
N THR A 195 -0.65 -2.69 -19.80
CA THR A 195 0.53 -1.85 -20.09
C THR A 195 1.11 -2.04 -21.50
N PRO A 196 1.80 -1.02 -22.06
CA PRO A 196 2.77 -1.22 -23.12
C PRO A 196 3.89 -2.17 -22.64
N LYS A 197 4.49 -2.97 -23.55
CA LYS A 197 5.58 -3.92 -23.22
C LYS A 197 6.69 -3.22 -22.41
N SER A 198 6.90 -3.63 -21.16
CA SER A 198 8.10 -3.29 -20.40
C SER A 198 9.25 -4.25 -20.76
N LYS A 199 10.47 -3.99 -20.27
CA LYS A 199 11.61 -4.91 -20.42
C LYS A 199 11.38 -6.28 -19.74
N SER A 200 10.42 -6.40 -18.82
CA SER A 200 10.15 -7.61 -18.03
C SER A 200 8.81 -8.31 -18.35
N GLY A 201 7.93 -7.71 -19.17
CA GLY A 201 6.62 -8.29 -19.50
C GLY A 201 5.49 -7.27 -19.61
N ARG A 202 4.24 -7.74 -19.60
CA ARG A 202 3.01 -6.93 -19.49
C ARG A 202 2.32 -7.25 -18.18
N ALA A 203 2.07 -6.25 -17.34
CA ALA A 203 1.17 -6.38 -16.21
C ALA A 203 -0.27 -6.43 -16.75
N ASP A 204 -1.10 -7.30 -16.17
CA ASP A 204 -2.46 -7.54 -16.65
C ASP A 204 -3.30 -6.26 -16.54
N ILE A 205 -3.25 -5.57 -15.40
CA ILE A 205 -3.91 -4.27 -15.27
C ILE A 205 -2.95 -3.26 -14.63
N VAL A 206 -2.74 -2.15 -15.33
CA VAL A 206 -2.23 -0.93 -14.74
C VAL A 206 -3.27 0.19 -14.87
N GLY A 207 -3.88 0.56 -13.76
CA GLY A 207 -4.76 1.73 -13.67
C GLY A 207 -3.97 3.00 -13.42
N ASN A 208 -4.56 4.17 -13.68
CA ASN A 208 -3.94 5.46 -13.39
C ASN A 208 -2.58 5.69 -14.08
N ILE A 209 -2.34 5.11 -15.26
CA ILE A 209 -1.04 5.20 -15.99
C ILE A 209 -0.63 6.66 -16.26
N ASN A 210 -1.61 7.56 -16.44
CA ASN A 210 -1.37 8.98 -16.68
C ASN A 210 -1.18 9.79 -15.39
N THR A 211 -1.20 9.14 -14.22
CA THR A 211 -0.95 9.79 -12.93
C THR A 211 0.42 9.38 -12.39
N SER A 212 0.89 10.09 -11.38
CA SER A 212 2.10 9.71 -10.64
C SER A 212 1.93 8.41 -9.83
N ASP A 213 0.72 7.86 -9.74
CA ASP A 213 0.39 6.69 -8.94
C ASP A 213 -0.35 5.56 -9.69
N PRO A 214 0.34 4.83 -10.59
CA PRO A 214 -0.27 3.68 -11.26
C PRO A 214 -0.63 2.55 -10.30
N LEU A 215 -1.85 2.02 -10.45
CA LEU A 215 -2.38 0.84 -9.77
C LEU A 215 -1.81 -0.43 -10.41
N ILE A 216 -1.24 -1.36 -9.64
CA ILE A 216 -0.66 -2.61 -10.17
C ILE A 216 -1.50 -3.81 -9.74
N ILE A 217 -2.20 -4.43 -10.68
CA ILE A 217 -2.93 -5.69 -10.45
C ILE A 217 -2.43 -6.75 -11.44
N GLU A 218 -2.08 -7.92 -10.91
CA GLU A 218 -1.83 -9.14 -11.68
C GLU A 218 -2.99 -10.11 -11.48
N ILE A 219 -3.35 -10.82 -12.53
CA ILE A 219 -4.40 -11.83 -12.52
C ILE A 219 -3.77 -13.21 -12.71
N LYS A 220 -4.23 -14.17 -11.91
CA LYS A 220 -3.89 -15.58 -12.09
C LYS A 220 -5.12 -16.45 -11.97
N ILE A 221 -5.06 -17.58 -12.65
CA ILE A 221 -6.08 -18.61 -12.59
C ILE A 221 -5.56 -19.79 -11.80
N PHE A 222 -6.44 -20.33 -10.96
CA PHE A 222 -6.23 -21.57 -10.24
C PHE A 222 -7.26 -22.60 -10.70
N ASP A 223 -6.78 -23.69 -11.30
CA ASP A 223 -7.56 -24.82 -11.82
C ASP A 223 -6.65 -26.04 -11.97
N ARG A 224 -6.73 -27.00 -11.03
CA ARG A 224 -5.88 -28.20 -11.10
C ARG A 224 -6.21 -29.11 -12.28
N GLN A 225 -7.42 -29.05 -12.84
CA GLN A 225 -7.79 -29.88 -14.01
C GLN A 225 -7.02 -29.45 -15.26
N LYS A 226 -6.81 -28.14 -15.42
CA LYS A 226 -5.95 -27.58 -16.48
C LYS A 226 -4.47 -27.44 -16.06
N LYS A 227 -4.08 -28.07 -14.95
CA LYS A 227 -2.74 -28.02 -14.36
C LYS A 227 -2.31 -26.61 -13.90
N TYR A 228 -3.24 -25.69 -13.67
CA TYR A 228 -2.97 -24.37 -13.08
C TYR A 228 -3.03 -24.47 -11.56
N GLY A 229 -1.88 -24.74 -10.94
CA GLY A 229 -1.76 -24.98 -9.49
C GLY A 229 -1.04 -23.85 -8.76
N LYS A 230 -0.45 -24.19 -7.60
CA LYS A 230 0.29 -23.24 -6.75
C LYS A 230 1.36 -22.44 -7.50
N HIS A 231 2.07 -23.05 -8.45
CA HIS A 231 3.10 -22.39 -9.23
C HIS A 231 2.60 -21.14 -9.97
N ARG A 232 1.32 -21.10 -10.41
CA ARG A 232 0.74 -19.91 -11.05
C ARG A 232 0.63 -18.75 -10.07
N ILE A 233 0.32 -19.04 -8.81
CA ILE A 233 0.26 -18.03 -7.75
C ILE A 233 1.67 -17.51 -7.46
N SER A 234 2.68 -18.38 -7.40
CA SER A 234 4.09 -18.00 -7.22
C SER A 234 4.63 -17.18 -8.41
N GLU A 235 4.28 -17.54 -9.65
CA GLU A 235 4.59 -16.77 -10.86
C GLU A 235 3.96 -15.38 -10.80
N GLY A 236 2.66 -15.29 -10.51
CA GLY A 236 1.97 -14.01 -10.37
C GLY A 236 2.55 -13.14 -9.26
N PHE A 237 2.96 -13.75 -8.15
CA PHE A 237 3.63 -13.04 -7.08
C PHE A 237 4.99 -12.47 -7.53
N THR A 238 5.75 -13.23 -8.31
CA THR A 238 7.01 -12.75 -8.90
C THR A 238 6.77 -11.58 -9.84
N GLN A 239 5.72 -11.65 -10.67
CA GLN A 239 5.34 -10.60 -11.61
C GLN A 239 4.92 -9.31 -10.88
N ILE A 240 4.00 -9.37 -9.90
CA ILE A 240 3.61 -8.16 -9.15
C ILE A 240 4.81 -7.52 -8.45
N ARG A 241 5.75 -8.30 -7.92
CA ARG A 241 6.97 -7.77 -7.29
C ARG A 241 7.79 -6.98 -8.29
N GLN A 242 8.05 -7.57 -9.46
CA GLN A 242 8.80 -6.89 -10.52
C GLN A 242 8.11 -5.59 -10.96
N TYR A 243 6.78 -5.61 -11.17
CA TYR A 243 6.05 -4.40 -11.54
C TYR A 243 6.07 -3.34 -10.43
N THR A 244 5.89 -3.77 -9.18
CA THR A 244 5.93 -2.87 -8.01
C THR A 244 7.30 -2.19 -7.88
N GLU A 245 8.40 -2.88 -8.21
CA GLU A 245 9.72 -2.25 -8.29
C GLU A 245 9.86 -1.33 -9.50
N ASN A 246 9.47 -1.80 -10.70
CA ASN A 246 9.62 -1.04 -11.95
C ASN A 246 8.87 0.30 -11.93
N TYR A 247 7.70 0.35 -11.29
CA TYR A 247 6.87 1.55 -11.18
C TYR A 247 7.05 2.28 -9.84
N ASN A 248 8.04 1.87 -9.05
CA ASN A 248 8.34 2.43 -7.73
C ASN A 248 7.13 2.53 -6.80
N LYS A 249 6.34 1.46 -6.73
CA LYS A 249 5.15 1.36 -5.87
C LYS A 249 5.48 0.75 -4.53
N THR A 250 4.65 1.09 -3.54
CA THR A 250 4.67 0.49 -2.20
C THR A 250 3.68 -0.66 -2.07
N GLN A 251 2.89 -0.92 -3.11
CA GLN A 251 1.86 -1.94 -3.09
C GLN A 251 1.65 -2.62 -4.44
N GLY A 252 1.21 -3.89 -4.38
CA GLY A 252 0.76 -4.66 -5.53
C GLY A 252 -0.38 -5.60 -5.16
N PHE A 253 -1.22 -5.93 -6.14
CA PHE A 253 -2.41 -6.75 -5.93
C PHE A 253 -2.37 -7.99 -6.83
N LEU A 254 -2.55 -9.17 -6.24
CA LEU A 254 -2.71 -10.43 -6.98
C LEU A 254 -4.15 -10.90 -6.86
N VAL A 255 -4.88 -10.88 -7.98
CA VAL A 255 -6.24 -11.39 -8.08
C VAL A 255 -6.19 -12.81 -8.62
N ILE A 256 -6.73 -13.76 -7.85
CA ILE A 256 -6.69 -15.19 -8.15
C ILE A 256 -8.11 -15.67 -8.41
N PHE A 257 -8.43 -15.97 -9.66
CA PHE A 257 -9.70 -16.62 -9.99
C PHE A 257 -9.59 -18.12 -9.76
N ASN A 258 -10.29 -18.61 -8.75
CA ASN A 258 -10.32 -20.01 -8.37
C ASN A 258 -11.49 -20.73 -9.07
N PHE A 259 -11.17 -21.48 -10.12
CA PHE A 259 -12.10 -22.36 -10.83
C PHE A 259 -12.09 -23.80 -10.28
N ASP A 260 -11.18 -24.09 -9.35
CA ASP A 260 -11.17 -25.37 -8.63
C ASP A 260 -12.24 -25.39 -7.53
N LYS A 261 -12.70 -26.60 -7.18
CA LYS A 261 -13.66 -26.80 -6.09
C LYS A 261 -12.99 -26.71 -4.71
N ALA A 262 -11.67 -26.82 -4.66
CA ALA A 262 -10.92 -26.64 -3.42
C ALA A 262 -10.84 -25.18 -3.02
N GLN A 263 -10.86 -24.94 -1.70
CA GLN A 263 -10.61 -23.62 -1.14
C GLN A 263 -9.11 -23.35 -1.08
N ILE A 264 -8.69 -22.16 -1.50
CA ILE A 264 -7.31 -21.70 -1.34
C ILE A 264 -7.19 -21.02 0.02
N ASN A 265 -6.34 -21.56 0.88
CA ASN A 265 -5.96 -20.96 2.15
C ASN A 265 -4.59 -20.30 1.99
N LEU A 266 -4.49 -19.00 2.26
CA LEU A 266 -3.23 -18.25 2.20
C LEU A 266 -2.67 -18.09 3.61
N ASP A 267 -1.59 -18.81 3.93
CA ASP A 267 -0.90 -18.71 5.22
C ASP A 267 0.39 -17.91 5.05
N LEU A 268 0.24 -16.59 5.03
CA LEU A 268 1.30 -15.61 4.80
C LEU A 268 1.66 -14.98 6.16
N ASN A 269 2.88 -15.23 6.64
CA ASN A 269 3.28 -15.01 8.04
C ASN A 269 2.85 -13.65 8.62
N GLY A 270 2.11 -13.70 9.74
CA GLY A 270 2.02 -12.61 10.72
C GLY A 270 0.70 -11.83 10.78
N ASN A 271 -0.10 -11.80 9.72
CA ASN A 271 -1.33 -10.99 9.66
C ASN A 271 -2.62 -11.83 9.73
N LYS A 272 -2.68 -12.75 10.71
CA LYS A 272 -3.89 -13.54 10.99
C LYS A 272 -5.02 -12.59 11.39
N GLY A 273 -6.11 -12.56 10.60
CA GLY A 273 -7.32 -11.79 10.88
C GLY A 273 -7.51 -10.50 10.08
N PHE A 274 -6.54 -10.13 9.23
CA PHE A 274 -6.72 -9.04 8.26
C PHE A 274 -7.23 -9.58 6.93
N TYR A 275 -8.13 -8.82 6.31
CA TYR A 275 -8.60 -9.08 4.95
C TYR A 275 -8.24 -7.89 4.06
N PRO A 276 -7.76 -8.13 2.82
CA PRO A 276 -7.36 -9.41 2.26
C PRO A 276 -6.05 -9.93 2.89
N PRO A 277 -5.71 -11.22 2.74
CA PRO A 277 -4.38 -11.72 3.08
C PRO A 277 -3.30 -10.88 2.42
N MET A 278 -2.23 -10.58 3.18
CA MET A 278 -1.17 -9.68 2.75
C MET A 278 0.20 -10.23 3.16
N LEU A 279 1.17 -10.07 2.27
CA LEU A 279 2.58 -10.32 2.55
C LEU A 279 3.37 -9.01 2.41
N THR A 280 4.23 -8.72 3.38
CA THR A 280 5.11 -7.53 3.33
C THR A 280 6.55 -7.97 3.08
N ILE A 281 7.16 -7.48 2.00
CA ILE A 281 8.58 -7.72 1.66
C ILE A 281 9.21 -6.37 1.29
N ASN A 282 10.38 -6.06 1.85
CA ASN A 282 11.12 -4.82 1.58
C ASN A 282 10.25 -3.57 1.74
N HIS A 283 9.43 -3.52 2.80
CA HIS A 283 8.51 -2.40 3.08
C HIS A 283 7.39 -2.19 2.05
N LYS A 284 7.21 -3.14 1.12
CA LYS A 284 6.13 -3.15 0.12
C LYS A 284 5.07 -4.18 0.49
N ASN A 285 3.81 -3.84 0.31
CA ASN A 285 2.67 -4.67 0.65
C ASN A 285 2.09 -5.36 -0.58
N TYR A 286 1.91 -6.67 -0.50
CA TYR A 286 1.33 -7.47 -1.57
C TYR A 286 0.04 -8.09 -1.08
N TYR A 287 -1.08 -7.68 -1.68
CA TYR A 287 -2.43 -8.12 -1.29
C TYR A 287 -2.92 -9.24 -2.20
N PHE A 288 -3.57 -10.25 -1.62
CA PHE A 288 -4.03 -11.43 -2.35
C PHE A 288 -5.56 -11.54 -2.29
N ILE A 289 -6.21 -11.45 -3.44
CA ILE A 289 -7.66 -11.48 -3.57
C ILE A 289 -8.05 -12.76 -4.31
N VAL A 290 -8.45 -13.79 -3.56
CA VAL A 290 -9.02 -15.01 -4.14
C VAL A 290 -10.47 -14.77 -4.47
N ILE A 291 -10.92 -15.10 -5.69
CA ILE A 291 -12.29 -15.01 -6.17
C ILE A 291 -12.73 -16.41 -6.58
N ASP A 292 -13.71 -16.98 -5.87
CA ASP A 292 -14.18 -18.34 -6.15
C ASP A 292 -15.24 -18.34 -7.26
N VAL A 293 -14.89 -18.88 -8.42
CA VAL A 293 -15.76 -18.94 -9.61
C VAL A 293 -16.37 -20.33 -9.79
N ALA A 294 -15.77 -21.36 -9.20
CA ALA A 294 -16.26 -22.73 -9.29
C ALA A 294 -17.71 -22.87 -8.81
N GLU A 295 -18.48 -23.73 -9.48
CA GLU A 295 -19.86 -24.02 -9.12
C GLU A 295 -19.96 -24.52 -7.67
N ARG A 296 -20.55 -23.71 -6.80
CA ARG A 296 -20.77 -24.06 -5.40
C ARG A 296 -22.10 -24.82 -5.28
N LYS A 297 -22.03 -26.12 -5.01
CA LYS A 297 -23.19 -26.87 -4.51
C LYS A 297 -23.68 -26.23 -3.19
N SER A 298 -24.96 -26.40 -2.85
CA SER A 298 -25.46 -25.93 -1.54
C SER A 298 -24.61 -26.50 -0.40
N ALA A 299 -24.47 -25.76 0.71
CA ALA A 299 -23.67 -26.20 1.87
C ALA A 299 -24.06 -27.60 2.38
N SER A 300 -25.33 -28.00 2.21
CA SER A 300 -25.85 -29.34 2.52
C SER A 300 -25.42 -30.46 1.57
N LYS A 301 -24.87 -30.13 0.39
CA LYS A 301 -24.44 -31.05 -0.67
C LYS A 301 -22.93 -31.02 -0.92
N ILE A 302 -22.21 -30.08 -0.31
CA ILE A 302 -20.75 -30.02 -0.29
C ILE A 302 -20.32 -31.03 0.80
N GLY A 303 -19.65 -32.11 0.40
CA GLY A 303 -19.05 -33.06 1.35
C GLY A 303 -17.89 -32.43 2.13
N LYS A 304 -16.83 -33.20 2.42
CA LYS A 304 -15.60 -32.60 2.96
C LYS A 304 -15.02 -31.61 1.94
N SER A 305 -14.85 -30.34 2.34
CA SER A 305 -14.19 -29.33 1.52
C SER A 305 -12.71 -29.66 1.39
N ASP A 306 -12.22 -29.77 0.16
CA ASP A 306 -10.79 -29.85 -0.12
C ASP A 306 -10.16 -28.47 0.11
N MET A 307 -8.97 -28.42 0.70
CA MET A 307 -8.28 -27.18 1.05
C MET A 307 -6.83 -27.24 0.60
N ILE A 308 -6.40 -26.20 -0.09
CA ILE A 308 -5.05 -26.05 -0.62
C ILE A 308 -4.40 -24.88 0.10
N SER A 309 -3.40 -25.18 0.92
CA SER A 309 -2.64 -24.14 1.63
C SER A 309 -1.51 -23.62 0.76
N VAL A 310 -1.41 -22.31 0.56
CA VAL A 310 -0.25 -21.63 -0.05
C VAL A 310 0.45 -20.87 1.06
N THR A 311 1.73 -21.15 1.28
CA THR A 311 2.53 -20.51 2.33
C THR A 311 3.46 -19.44 1.78
N GLN A 312 4.11 -18.69 2.65
CA GLN A 312 5.15 -17.73 2.24
C GLN A 312 6.32 -18.42 1.51
N GLU A 313 6.71 -19.62 1.93
CA GLU A 313 7.79 -20.40 1.30
C GLU A 313 7.42 -20.84 -0.12
N ASP A 314 6.13 -21.07 -0.40
CA ASP A 314 5.66 -21.35 -1.75
C ASP A 314 5.85 -20.13 -2.69
N LEU A 315 5.93 -18.91 -2.15
CA LEU A 315 5.98 -17.66 -2.92
C LEU A 315 7.39 -17.08 -3.12
N ILE A 316 8.32 -17.32 -2.21
CA ILE A 316 9.66 -16.68 -2.20
C ILE A 316 10.77 -17.64 -2.71
N GLN A 317 10.41 -18.65 -3.50
CA GLN A 317 11.38 -19.62 -4.01
C GLN A 317 12.46 -19.01 -4.91
#